data_AF-A0A972A9R4-F1
#
_entry.id   AF-A0A972A9R4-F1
#
_cell.length_a   1.000
_cell.length_b   1.000
_cell.length_c   1.000
_cell.angle_alpha   90.00
_cell.angle_beta   90.00
_cell.angle_gamma   90.00
#
_symmetry.space_group_name_H-M   'P 1'
#
loop_
_entity.id
_entity.type
_entity.pdbx_description
1 polymer ?
#
loop_
_entity_poly.entity_id
_entity_poly.type
_entity_poly.pdbx_seq_one_letter_code
_entity_poly.pdbx_strand_id
1 'polypeptide(L)'
;MIKAYFEAEVNFNPALYKYSLTSHGSIYSKEDIINFCNSRYGNFADKVEIKRGYATGTIPGEGIIRTIDVHVFAANKLAENEKGYFSEELYADLKRFSPDDFNYRVFVQ
;
A
#
# COMPACT_ATOMS: atom_id res chain seq x y z
N MET A 1 24.98 2.90 -33.25
CA MET A 1 24.23 3.57 -32.16
C MET A 1 22.75 3.36 -32.42
N ILE A 2 21.94 3.20 -31.36
CA ILE A 2 20.47 3.02 -31.39
C ILE A 2 19.98 1.56 -31.62
N LYS A 3 20.38 0.63 -30.74
CA LYS A 3 19.55 -0.57 -30.45
C LYS A 3 19.88 -1.25 -29.11
N ALA A 4 20.40 -0.48 -28.16
CA ALA A 4 20.66 -0.92 -26.79
C ALA A 4 19.80 -0.11 -25.80
N TYR A 5 18.53 0.13 -26.15
CA TYR A 5 17.53 0.45 -25.14
C TYR A 5 17.08 -0.89 -24.58
N PHE A 6 17.76 -1.24 -23.50
CA PHE A 6 17.50 -2.36 -22.60
C PHE A 6 16.00 -2.48 -22.35
N GLU A 7 15.41 -3.61 -22.74
CA GLU A 7 14.02 -3.95 -22.45
C GLU A 7 13.85 -4.00 -20.93
N ALA A 8 13.10 -3.05 -20.37
CA ALA A 8 12.47 -3.28 -19.08
C ALA A 8 11.40 -4.36 -19.34
N GLU A 9 11.70 -5.59 -18.94
CA GLU A 9 10.76 -6.70 -19.00
C GLU A 9 9.59 -6.38 -18.05
N VAL A 10 8.55 -5.74 -18.58
CA VAL A 10 7.31 -5.48 -17.85
C VAL A 10 6.64 -6.83 -17.63
N ASN A 11 6.84 -7.40 -16.45
CA ASN A 11 6.11 -8.59 -16.03
C ASN A 11 4.61 -8.28 -16.04
N PHE A 12 3.92 -8.77 -17.07
CA PHE A 12 2.48 -8.56 -17.25
C PHE A 12 1.72 -9.25 -16.12
N ASN A 13 1.24 -8.47 -15.15
CA ASN A 13 0.37 -8.96 -14.09
C ASN A 13 -1.10 -8.64 -14.44
N PRO A 14 -1.89 -9.62 -14.92
CA PRO A 14 -3.27 -9.39 -15.33
C PRO A 14 -4.18 -8.91 -14.20
N ALA A 15 -3.83 -9.17 -12.92
CA ALA A 15 -4.60 -8.67 -11.77
C ALA A 15 -4.44 -7.15 -11.59
N LEU A 16 -3.23 -6.60 -11.77
CA LEU A 16 -2.97 -5.16 -11.70
C LEU A 16 -3.64 -4.38 -12.84
N TYR A 17 -3.63 -4.96 -14.05
CA TYR A 17 -4.31 -4.37 -15.20
C TYR A 17 -5.84 -4.35 -15.01
N LYS A 18 -6.41 -5.48 -14.54
CA LYS A 18 -7.84 -5.55 -14.21
C LYS A 18 -8.21 -4.55 -13.11
N TYR A 19 -7.44 -4.46 -12.03
CA TYR A 19 -7.64 -3.49 -10.97
C TYR A 19 -7.70 -2.06 -11.54
N SER A 20 -6.69 -1.66 -12.33
CA SER A 20 -6.63 -0.32 -12.95
C SER A 20 -7.87 0.02 -13.79
N LEU A 21 -8.49 -0.98 -14.43
CA LEU A 21 -9.68 -0.79 -15.27
C LEU A 21 -10.99 -0.83 -14.49
N THR A 22 -11.08 -1.59 -13.38
CA THR A 22 -12.36 -1.86 -12.71
C THR A 22 -12.55 -1.15 -11.38
N SER A 23 -11.47 -0.83 -10.66
CA SER A 23 -11.60 -0.27 -9.30
C SER A 23 -11.75 1.25 -9.30
N HIS A 24 -11.41 1.96 -10.40
CA HIS A 24 -11.33 3.42 -10.45
C HIS A 24 -10.55 4.03 -9.26
N GLY A 25 -9.63 3.26 -8.68
CA GLY A 25 -8.86 3.64 -7.50
C GLY A 25 -9.51 3.28 -6.16
N SER A 26 -10.72 2.74 -6.09
CA SER A 26 -11.37 2.34 -4.83
C SER A 26 -10.79 1.05 -4.25
N ILE A 27 -10.61 0.99 -2.92
CA ILE A 27 -10.02 -0.14 -2.19
C ILE A 27 -11.04 -0.74 -1.23
N TYR A 28 -11.49 -1.98 -1.49
CA TYR A 28 -12.51 -2.65 -0.68
C TYR A 28 -12.06 -4.00 -0.10
N SER A 29 -10.99 -4.58 -0.64
CA SER A 29 -10.51 -5.89 -0.26
C SER A 29 -9.01 -5.90 0.07
N LYS A 30 -8.56 -6.97 0.71
CA LYS A 30 -7.14 -7.23 0.93
C LYS A 30 -6.33 -7.21 -0.37
N GLU A 31 -6.90 -7.78 -1.43
CA GLU A 31 -6.28 -7.85 -2.75
C GLU A 31 -6.18 -6.45 -3.38
N ASP A 32 -7.19 -5.61 -3.20
CA ASP A 32 -7.15 -4.21 -3.66
C ASP A 32 -6.04 -3.42 -2.94
N ILE A 33 -5.85 -3.64 -1.63
CA ILE A 33 -4.77 -2.96 -0.88
C ILE A 33 -3.41 -3.37 -1.44
N ILE A 34 -3.19 -4.67 -1.67
CA ILE A 34 -1.94 -5.19 -2.23
C ILE A 34 -1.70 -4.60 -3.63
N ASN A 35 -2.72 -4.62 -4.50
CA ASN A 35 -2.64 -4.09 -5.85
C ASN A 35 -2.45 -2.57 -5.89
N PHE A 36 -3.10 -1.84 -4.97
CA PHE A 36 -2.88 -0.41 -4.77
C PHE A 36 -1.42 -0.14 -4.41
N CYS A 37 -0.88 -0.83 -3.39
CA CYS A 37 0.50 -0.64 -2.97
C CYS A 37 1.50 -0.97 -4.10
N ASN A 38 1.29 -2.08 -4.80
CA ASN A 38 2.14 -2.49 -5.91
C ASN A 38 2.05 -1.54 -7.11
N SER A 39 0.87 -1.00 -7.43
CA SER A 39 0.71 -0.07 -8.56
C SER A 39 1.31 1.31 -8.27
N ARG A 40 1.15 1.82 -7.04
CA ARG A 40 1.58 3.15 -6.63
C ARG A 40 3.07 3.20 -6.29
N TYR A 41 3.59 2.14 -5.68
CA TYR A 41 4.94 2.12 -5.12
C TYR A 41 5.85 1.07 -5.77
N GLY A 42 5.32 0.12 -6.55
CA GLY A 42 6.07 -0.77 -7.46
C GLY A 42 7.50 -1.12 -7.01
N ASN A 43 8.49 -0.62 -7.74
CA ASN A 43 9.93 -0.87 -7.52
C ASN A 43 10.46 -0.43 -6.14
N PHE A 44 9.71 0.36 -5.36
CA PHE A 44 10.05 0.72 -3.99
C PHE A 44 9.69 -0.38 -2.99
N ALA A 45 8.63 -1.16 -3.24
CA ALA A 45 8.14 -2.21 -2.35
C ALA A 45 8.51 -3.59 -2.89
N ASP A 46 9.37 -4.33 -2.18
CA ASP A 46 9.69 -5.72 -2.51
C ASP A 46 8.55 -6.66 -2.11
N LYS A 47 7.90 -6.35 -0.97
CA LYS A 47 6.80 -7.14 -0.44
C LYS A 47 5.78 -6.28 0.30
N VAL A 48 4.51 -6.64 0.15
CA VAL A 48 3.40 -6.07 0.92
C VAL A 48 2.68 -7.18 1.67
N GLU A 49 2.53 -7.04 2.98
CA GLU A 49 1.76 -7.95 3.83
C GLU A 49 0.62 -7.23 4.53
N ILE A 50 -0.58 -7.81 4.46
CA ILE A 50 -1.76 -7.30 5.16
C ILE A 50 -2.10 -8.23 6.32
N LYS A 51 -2.12 -7.66 7.53
CA LYS A 51 -2.40 -8.35 8.80
C LYS A 51 -3.59 -7.71 9.51
N ARG A 52 -4.25 -8.49 10.38
CA ARG A 52 -5.24 -7.96 11.31
C ARG A 52 -4.53 -7.46 12.54
N GLY A 53 -4.83 -6.23 12.93
CA GLY A 53 -4.27 -5.59 14.10
C GLY A 53 -5.34 -5.02 15.02
N TYR A 54 -4.86 -4.41 16.10
CA TYR A 54 -5.66 -3.69 17.06
C TYR A 54 -4.93 -2.42 17.51
N ALA A 55 -5.67 -1.34 17.67
CA ALA A 55 -5.17 -0.07 18.20
C ALA A 55 -6.14 0.50 19.22
N THR A 56 -5.68 1.44 20.04
CA THR A 56 -6.60 2.24 20.86
C THR A 56 -7.29 3.24 19.93
N GLY A 57 -8.62 3.29 19.99
CA GLY A 57 -9.42 4.25 19.26
C GLY A 57 -9.11 5.68 19.71
N THR A 58 -9.18 6.62 18.78
CA THR A 58 -8.90 8.04 19.05
C THR A 58 -10.14 8.78 19.55
N ILE A 59 -11.32 8.18 19.44
CA ILE A 59 -12.58 8.78 19.90
C ILE A 59 -12.83 8.37 21.36
N PRO A 60 -13.22 9.31 22.24
CA PRO A 60 -13.58 8.98 23.63
C PRO A 60 -14.66 7.89 23.68
N GLY A 61 -14.39 6.80 24.41
CA GLY A 61 -15.31 5.67 24.59
C GLY A 61 -15.21 4.57 23.52
N GLU A 62 -14.38 4.74 22.49
CA GLU A 62 -14.23 3.77 21.39
C GLU A 62 -13.45 2.51 21.81
N GLY A 63 -12.57 2.64 22.81
CA GLY A 63 -11.82 1.51 23.37
C GLY A 63 -10.80 0.95 22.38
N ILE A 64 -10.77 -0.37 22.19
CA ILE A 64 -9.85 -1.03 21.25
C ILE A 64 -10.58 -1.21 19.91
N ILE A 65 -9.98 -0.69 18.84
CA ILE A 65 -10.48 -0.83 17.47
C ILE A 65 -9.66 -1.87 16.70
N ARG A 66 -10.33 -2.55 15.76
CA ARG A 66 -9.65 -3.43 14.79
C ARG A 66 -8.97 -2.57 13.73
N THR A 67 -7.77 -2.97 13.33
CA THR A 67 -7.01 -2.31 12.28
C THR A 67 -6.65 -3.26 11.14
N ILE A 68 -6.48 -2.69 9.96
CA ILE A 68 -5.86 -3.30 8.80
C ILE A 68 -4.41 -2.83 8.81
N ASP A 69 -3.51 -3.72 9.21
CA ASP A 69 -2.09 -3.42 9.31
C ASP A 69 -1.43 -3.72 7.97
N VAL A 70 -0.88 -2.69 7.35
CA VAL A 70 -0.19 -2.74 6.06
C VAL A 70 1.30 -2.65 6.29
N HIS A 71 2.00 -3.77 6.08
CA HIS A 71 3.44 -3.85 6.19
C HIS A 71 4.05 -3.80 4.79
N VAL A 72 4.87 -2.78 4.54
CA VAL A 72 5.62 -2.62 3.29
C VAL A 72 7.09 -2.84 3.59
N PHE A 73 7.68 -3.84 2.93
CA PHE A 73 9.09 -4.13 2.98
C PHE A 73 9.75 -3.47 1.78
N ALA A 74 10.61 -2.49 2.04
CA ALA A 74 11.26 -1.74 0.96
C ALA A 74 12.31 -2.60 0.26
N ALA A 75 12.41 -2.45 -1.07
CA ALA A 75 13.42 -3.16 -1.86
C ALA A 75 14.85 -2.71 -1.54
N ASN A 76 15.00 -1.47 -1.08
CA ASN A 76 16.26 -0.89 -0.64
C ASN A 76 16.13 -0.37 0.80
N LYS A 77 17.26 -0.30 1.51
CA LYS A 77 17.30 0.27 2.85
C LYS A 77 16.99 1.77 2.79
N LEU A 78 15.85 2.15 3.36
CA LEU A 78 15.42 3.55 3.51
C LEU A 78 15.95 4.14 4.81
N ALA A 79 16.28 5.43 4.80
CA ALA A 79 16.51 6.19 6.02
C ALA A 79 15.20 6.39 6.80
N GLU A 80 15.28 6.61 8.11
CA GLU A 80 14.09 6.71 8.97
C GLU A 80 13.15 7.86 8.57
N ASN A 81 13.69 8.99 8.11
CA ASN A 81 12.89 10.10 7.59
C ASN A 81 12.14 9.73 6.30
N GLU A 82 12.77 8.94 5.42
CA GLU A 82 12.13 8.46 4.18
C GLU A 82 11.02 7.46 4.50
N LYS A 83 11.26 6.56 5.46
CA LYS A 83 10.25 5.63 5.98
C LYS A 83 9.04 6.37 6.55
N GLY A 84 9.29 7.41 7.36
CA GLY A 84 8.24 8.24 7.95
C GLY A 84 7.39 8.91 6.89
N TYR A 85 8.03 9.61 5.95
CA TYR A 85 7.34 10.28 4.83
C TYR A 85 6.51 9.30 4.00
N PHE A 86 7.08 8.16 3.62
CA PHE A 86 6.39 7.15 2.84
C PHE A 86 5.21 6.54 3.61
N SER A 87 5.38 6.29 4.90
CA SER A 87 4.32 5.75 5.76
C SER A 87 3.13 6.70 5.84
N GLU A 88 3.38 8.00 5.98
CA GLU A 88 2.34 9.03 6.03
C GLU A 88 1.60 9.19 4.70
N GLU A 89 2.34 9.23 3.59
CA GLU A 89 1.77 9.33 2.25
C GLU A 89 0.88 8.12 1.93
N LEU A 90 1.39 6.89 2.17
CA LEU A 90 0.62 5.66 1.95
C LEU A 90 -0.61 5.59 2.85
N TYR A 91 -0.49 6.00 4.12
CA TYR A 91 -1.65 6.05 5.01
C TYR A 91 -2.74 7.00 4.49
N ALA A 92 -2.35 8.20 4.05
CA ALA A 92 -3.28 9.19 3.50
C ALA A 92 -3.98 8.68 2.24
N ASP A 93 -3.23 8.06 1.33
CA ASP A 93 -3.76 7.47 0.10
C ASP A 93 -4.72 6.31 0.41
N LEU A 94 -4.36 5.37 1.28
CA LEU A 94 -5.26 4.28 1.69
C LEU A 94 -6.57 4.80 2.30
N LYS A 95 -6.49 5.82 3.16
CA LYS A 95 -7.69 6.46 3.73
C LYS A 95 -8.54 7.16 2.68
N ARG A 96 -7.92 7.81 1.68
CA ARG A 96 -8.63 8.53 0.61
C ARG A 96 -9.44 7.59 -0.30
N PHE A 97 -8.94 6.38 -0.52
CA PHE A 97 -9.47 5.46 -1.50
C PHE A 97 -10.27 4.29 -0.90
N SER A 98 -10.35 4.18 0.41
CA SER A 98 -11.12 3.16 1.13
C SER A 98 -12.37 3.73 1.81
N PRO A 99 -13.33 2.86 2.21
CA PRO A 99 -14.39 3.23 3.13
C PRO A 99 -13.88 3.88 4.43
N ASP A 100 -14.65 4.83 4.98
CA ASP A 100 -14.27 5.60 6.16
C ASP A 100 -14.01 4.75 7.41
N ASP A 101 -14.71 3.61 7.53
CA ASP A 101 -14.64 2.68 8.66
C ASP A 101 -13.41 1.77 8.62
N PHE A 102 -12.59 1.83 7.56
CA PHE A 102 -11.33 1.10 7.48
C PHE A 102 -10.25 1.82 8.30
N ASN A 103 -9.82 1.20 9.39
CA ASN A 103 -8.79 1.74 10.26
C ASN A 103 -7.43 1.16 9.88
N TYR A 104 -6.56 1.96 9.27
CA TYR A 104 -5.25 1.52 8.82
C TYR A 104 -4.15 1.79 9.84
N ARG A 105 -3.13 0.92 9.85
CA ARG A 105 -1.79 1.24 10.36
C ARG A 105 -0.78 0.84 9.31
N VAL A 106 0.16 1.74 9.01
CA VAL A 106 1.17 1.52 7.99
C VAL A 106 2.53 1.34 8.67
N PHE A 107 3.26 0.32 8.23
CA PHE A 107 4.59 -0.03 8.74
C PHE A 107 5.53 -0.18 7.56
N VAL A 108 6.53 0.69 7.47
CA VAL A 108 7.56 0.67 6.42
C VAL A 108 8.85 0.11 7.01
N GLN A 109 9.37 -0.96 6.42
CA GLN A 109 10.50 -1.73 6.96
C GLN A 109 11.70 -1.69 6.04
#